data_AF-A0A6P0VJF2-F1
#
_entry.id   AF-A0A6P0VJF2-F1
#
_cell.length_a   1.000
_cell.length_b   1.000
_cell.length_c   1.000
_cell.angle_alpha   90.00
_cell.angle_beta   90.00
_cell.angle_gamma   90.00
#
_symmetry.space_group_name_H-M   'P 1'
#
loop_
_entity.id
_entity.type
_entity.pdbx_description
1 polymer ?
#
loop_
_entity_poly.entity_id
_entity_poly.type
_entity_poly.pdbx_seq_one_letter_code
_entity_poly.pdbx_strand_id
1 'polypeptide(L)'
;MSTYVASTQAFINLFETGIISLLSLEEVYEQTRHLKDNEDITNGIEAWLKSQNNSELLQAYQNKLQQFRSGNSLTGPGGIGPGNSQSPTEPGQPNPTSRELFDNIIVKNKPLNKDSSAQSKPNP
;
A
#
# COMPACT_ATOMS: atom_id res chain seq x y z
N MET A 1 -3.15 -11.17 6.24
CA MET A 1 -2.65 -10.42 5.07
C MET A 1 -1.34 -11.06 4.60
N SER A 2 -1.14 -11.25 3.28
CA SER A 2 0.12 -11.82 2.76
C SER A 2 1.29 -10.86 2.92
N THR A 3 2.50 -11.38 3.11
CA THR A 3 3.74 -10.60 3.29
C THR A 3 3.95 -9.54 2.21
N TYR A 4 3.64 -9.88 0.96
CA TYR A 4 3.77 -9.00 -0.20
C TYR A 4 2.76 -7.84 -0.19
N VAL A 5 1.51 -8.12 0.18
CA VAL A 5 0.46 -7.10 0.31
C VAL A 5 0.80 -6.13 1.44
N ALA A 6 1.31 -6.65 2.57
CA ALA A 6 1.79 -5.82 3.68
C ALA A 6 2.97 -4.92 3.27
N SER A 7 3.89 -5.41 2.42
CA SER A 7 4.97 -4.60 1.83
C SER A 7 4.42 -3.47 0.97
N THR A 8 3.52 -3.76 0.04
CA THR A 8 2.90 -2.71 -0.79
C THR A 8 2.16 -1.67 0.06
N GLN A 9 1.45 -2.13 1.09
CA GLN A 9 0.71 -1.23 1.98
C GLN A 9 1.63 -0.38 2.86
N ALA A 10 2.77 -0.93 3.30
CA ALA A 10 3.81 -0.16 3.98
C ALA A 10 4.33 0.97 3.08
N PHE A 11 4.58 0.68 1.80
CA PHE A 11 5.02 1.67 0.82
C PHE A 11 3.97 2.77 0.59
N ILE A 12 2.71 2.40 0.40
CA ILE A 12 1.61 3.38 0.27
C ILE A 12 1.49 4.25 1.51
N ASN A 13 1.69 3.68 2.71
CA ASN A 13 1.65 4.48 3.93
C ASN A 13 2.77 5.52 4.01
N LEU A 14 3.94 5.27 3.39
CA LEU A 14 5.00 6.29 3.27
C LEU A 14 4.52 7.48 2.43
N PHE A 15 3.74 7.21 1.38
CA PHE A 15 3.14 8.26 0.57
C PHE A 15 2.07 9.03 1.37
N GLU A 16 1.17 8.31 2.06
CA GLU A 16 0.10 8.95 2.85
C GLU A 16 0.64 9.77 4.03
N THR A 17 1.81 9.40 4.57
CA THR A 17 2.50 10.15 5.62
C THR A 17 3.37 11.29 5.07
N GLY A 18 3.46 11.44 3.75
CA GLY A 18 4.24 12.49 3.10
C GLY A 18 5.75 12.25 3.08
N ILE A 19 6.21 11.04 3.41
CA ILE A 19 7.62 10.65 3.36
C ILE A 19 8.08 10.53 1.90
N ILE A 20 7.22 10.01 1.02
CA ILE A 20 7.46 10.01 -0.43
C ILE A 20 6.47 10.93 -1.13
N SER A 21 6.94 11.53 -2.24
CA SER A 21 6.12 12.37 -3.10
C SER A 21 5.27 11.54 -4.06
N LEU A 22 4.22 12.16 -4.63
CA LEU A 22 3.41 11.53 -5.67
C LEU A 22 4.25 11.10 -6.88
N LEU A 23 5.24 11.90 -7.27
CA LEU A 23 6.18 11.56 -8.35
C LEU A 23 6.92 10.25 -8.09
N SER A 24 7.38 10.04 -6.85
CA SER A 24 8.05 8.80 -6.43
C SER A 24 7.10 7.61 -6.46
N LEU A 25 5.85 7.80 -6.03
CA LEU A 25 4.81 6.78 -6.09
C LEU A 25 4.48 6.40 -7.54
N GLU A 26 4.34 7.39 -8.42
CA GLU A 26 4.10 7.19 -9.85
C GLU A 26 5.27 6.49 -10.55
N GLU A 27 6.51 6.83 -10.19
CA GLU A 27 7.71 6.15 -10.73
C GLU A 27 7.69 4.66 -10.40
N VAL A 28 7.40 4.30 -9.14
CA VAL A 28 7.28 2.89 -8.73
C VAL A 28 6.07 2.22 -9.37
N TYR A 29 4.93 2.93 -9.48
CA TYR A 29 3.76 2.41 -10.17
C TYR A 29 4.08 2.07 -11.63
N GLU A 30 4.73 2.98 -12.36
CA GLU A 30 5.09 2.77 -13.77
C GLU A 30 6.12 1.64 -13.93
N GLN A 31 7.10 1.54 -13.02
CA GLN A 31 8.06 0.43 -13.02
C GLN A 31 7.40 -0.92 -12.76
N THR A 32 6.38 -0.97 -11.89
CA THR A 32 5.71 -2.22 -11.52
C THR A 32 4.44 -2.48 -12.33
N ARG A 33 4.02 -1.57 -13.23
CA ARG A 33 2.75 -1.65 -13.97
C ARG A 33 2.61 -2.87 -14.88
N HIS A 34 3.73 -3.47 -15.28
CA HIS A 34 3.75 -4.67 -16.12
C HIS A 34 3.73 -5.96 -15.29
N LEU A 35 3.99 -5.85 -13.99
CA LEU A 35 4.00 -6.95 -13.03
C LEU A 35 2.57 -7.20 -12.54
N LYS A 36 2.20 -8.48 -12.49
CA LYS A 36 0.88 -8.94 -12.00
C LYS A 36 0.99 -9.63 -10.64
N ASP A 37 2.11 -10.28 -10.40
CA ASP A 37 2.39 -11.01 -9.17
C ASP A 37 2.77 -10.06 -8.04
N ASN A 38 2.20 -10.32 -6.86
CA ASN A 38 2.46 -9.51 -5.67
C ASN A 38 3.93 -9.56 -5.25
N GLU A 39 4.60 -10.69 -5.48
CA GLU A 39 6.03 -10.86 -5.21
C GLU A 39 6.87 -9.94 -6.09
N ASP A 40 6.66 -9.97 -7.41
CA ASP A 40 7.40 -9.12 -8.35
C ASP A 40 7.17 -7.64 -8.08
N ILE A 41 5.92 -7.23 -7.80
CA ILE A 41 5.59 -5.86 -7.43
C ILE A 41 6.35 -5.44 -6.16
N THR A 42 6.37 -6.31 -5.15
CA THR A 42 7.10 -6.07 -3.89
C THR A 42 8.60 -5.94 -4.14
N ASN A 43 9.16 -6.83 -4.95
CA ASN A 43 10.57 -6.80 -5.30
C ASN A 43 10.93 -5.51 -6.06
N GLY A 44 10.05 -5.04 -6.96
CA GLY A 44 10.19 -3.75 -7.63
C GLY A 44 10.20 -2.56 -6.67
N ILE A 45 9.30 -2.55 -5.68
CA ILE A 45 9.30 -1.53 -4.62
C ILE A 45 10.62 -1.56 -3.84
N GLU A 46 11.06 -2.74 -3.39
CA GLU A 46 12.28 -2.87 -2.60
C GLU A 46 13.53 -2.50 -3.40
N ALA A 47 13.58 -2.86 -4.68
CA ALA A 47 14.65 -2.45 -5.60
C ALA A 47 14.70 -0.93 -5.76
N TRP A 48 13.53 -0.29 -5.93
CA TRP A 48 13.44 1.17 -6.01
C TRP A 48 13.90 1.85 -4.72
N LEU A 49 13.41 1.40 -3.56
CA LEU A 49 13.80 1.92 -2.24
C LEU A 49 15.32 1.83 -2.03
N LYS A 50 15.93 0.72 -2.43
CA LYS A 50 17.39 0.53 -2.38
C LYS A 50 18.11 1.48 -3.35
N SER A 51 17.56 1.70 -4.54
CA SER A 51 18.14 2.59 -5.55
C SER A 51 18.12 4.07 -5.14
N GLN A 52 17.16 4.49 -4.30
CA GLN A 52 17.09 5.88 -3.81
C GLN A 52 18.25 6.23 -2.85
N ASN A 53 19.02 5.24 -2.39
CA ASN A 53 20.12 5.39 -1.44
C ASN A 53 19.74 6.20 -0.18
N ASN A 54 18.45 6.19 0.17
CA ASN A 54 17.88 6.98 1.24
C ASN A 54 17.60 6.06 2.43
N SER A 55 18.52 6.07 3.40
CA SER A 55 18.44 5.20 4.57
C SER A 55 17.23 5.51 5.46
N GLU A 56 16.79 6.77 5.52
CA GLU A 56 15.60 7.15 6.30
C GLU A 56 14.33 6.57 5.68
N LEU A 57 14.22 6.64 4.36
CA LEU A 57 13.13 6.06 3.59
C LEU A 57 13.05 4.54 3.78
N LEU A 58 14.19 3.85 3.64
CA LEU A 58 14.27 2.40 3.82
C LEU A 58 13.92 1.99 5.25
N GLN A 59 14.38 2.76 6.24
CA GLN A 59 14.07 2.51 7.65
C GLN A 59 12.59 2.74 7.95
N ALA A 60 11.99 3.82 7.43
CA ALA A 60 10.56 4.08 7.58
C ALA A 60 9.73 2.96 6.93
N TYR A 61 10.11 2.51 5.74
CA TYR A 61 9.49 1.37 5.07
C TYR A 61 9.53 0.10 5.93
N GLN A 62 10.72 -0.27 6.41
CA GLN A 62 10.90 -1.47 7.24
C GLN A 62 10.13 -1.37 8.56
N ASN A 63 10.08 -0.19 9.18
CA ASN A 63 9.32 0.04 10.39
C ASN A 63 7.82 -0.15 10.15
N LYS A 64 7.27 0.41 9.07
CA LYS A 64 5.86 0.23 8.68
C LYS A 64 5.55 -1.22 8.34
N LEU A 65 6.44 -1.89 7.61
CA LEU A 65 6.33 -3.30 7.29
C LEU A 65 6.33 -4.17 8.55
N GLN A 66 7.19 -3.86 9.52
CA GLN A 66 7.15 -4.48 10.84
C GLN A 66 5.83 -4.23 11.53
N GLN A 67 5.28 -3.01 11.54
CA GLN A 67 3.97 -2.74 12.16
C GLN A 67 2.85 -3.59 11.55
N PHE A 68 2.81 -3.75 10.22
CA PHE A 68 1.82 -4.61 9.56
C PHE A 68 2.04 -6.10 9.85
N ARG A 69 3.30 -6.55 10.03
CA ARG A 69 3.62 -7.95 10.41
C ARG A 69 3.40 -8.21 11.90
N SER A 70 3.70 -7.24 12.75
CA SER A 70 3.61 -7.25 14.21
C SER A 70 2.22 -6.91 14.71
N GLY A 71 1.27 -6.52 13.86
CA GLY A 71 -0.16 -6.46 14.18
C GLY A 71 -0.74 -7.81 14.64
N ASN A 72 0.02 -8.90 14.50
CA ASN A 72 -0.26 -10.23 15.07
C ASN A 72 0.60 -10.58 16.30
N SER A 73 1.53 -9.72 16.71
CA SER A 73 2.38 -9.92 17.88
C SER A 73 1.98 -8.93 18.97
N LEU A 74 0.87 -9.26 19.64
CA LEU A 74 0.64 -8.86 21.03
C LEU A 74 1.80 -9.41 21.88
N THR A 75 2.89 -8.67 21.94
CA THR A 75 3.93 -8.88 22.96
C THR A 75 4.09 -7.60 23.76
N GLY A 76 2.99 -7.19 24.39
CA GLY A 76 3.10 -6.59 25.71
C GLY A 76 3.47 -7.71 26.71
N PRO A 77 4.42 -7.51 27.63
CA PRO A 77 4.88 -8.56 28.55
C PRO A 77 3.88 -8.83 29.69
N GLY A 78 2.60 -9.01 29.40
CA GLY A 78 1.58 -9.12 30.45
C GLY A 78 0.15 -9.41 30.00
N GLY A 79 -0.07 -10.36 29.09
CA GLY A 79 -1.44 -10.73 28.73
C GLY A 79 -1.55 -12.07 28.02
N ILE A 80 -1.56 -13.16 28.78
CA ILE A 80 -2.19 -14.40 28.34
C ILE A 80 -3.70 -14.13 28.27
N GLY A 81 -4.26 -14.21 27.06
CA GLY A 81 -5.70 -14.30 26.84
C GLY A 81 -5.96 -15.29 25.71
N PRO A 82 -6.53 -16.49 25.98
CA PRO A 82 -6.96 -17.39 24.93
C PRO A 82 -8.27 -16.84 24.37
N GLY A 83 -8.19 -16.10 23.26
CA GLY A 83 -9.36 -15.45 22.70
C GLY A 83 -9.20 -15.29 21.20
N ASN A 84 -9.91 -16.13 20.46
CA ASN A 84 -10.17 -16.03 19.03
C ASN A 84 -10.31 -14.57 18.57
N SER A 85 -9.21 -13.96 18.15
CA SER A 85 -9.25 -12.75 17.35
C SER A 85 -9.07 -13.20 15.90
N GLN A 86 -10.09 -13.88 15.37
CA GLN A 86 -10.28 -13.85 13.93
C GLN A 86 -10.48 -12.38 13.59
N SER A 87 -9.57 -11.84 12.79
CA SER A 87 -9.70 -10.51 12.20
C SER A 87 -11.14 -10.34 11.69
N PRO A 88 -11.76 -9.15 11.87
CA PRO A 88 -13.00 -8.82 11.19
C PRO A 88 -12.69 -8.57 9.72
N THR A 89 -12.21 -9.59 9.02
CA THR A 89 -12.22 -9.63 7.57
C THR A 89 -13.42 -10.51 7.26
N GLU A 90 -14.48 -9.88 6.74
CA GLU A 90 -15.69 -10.61 6.34
C GLU A 90 -15.29 -11.83 5.49
N PRO A 91 -15.76 -13.03 5.85
CA PRO A 91 -15.41 -14.23 5.10
C PRO A 91 -15.98 -14.12 3.69
N GLY A 92 -15.12 -13.81 2.71
CA GLY A 92 -15.49 -13.79 1.30
C GLY A 92 -14.93 -12.64 0.48
N GLN A 93 -14.38 -11.58 1.08
CA GLN A 93 -13.66 -10.58 0.29
C GLN A 93 -12.24 -11.09 -0.01
N PRO A 94 -11.83 -11.19 -1.29
CA PRO A 94 -10.43 -11.40 -1.60
C PRO A 94 -9.64 -10.26 -0.98
N ASN A 95 -8.53 -10.59 -0.30
CA ASN A 95 -7.59 -9.55 0.13
C ASN A 95 -7.17 -8.78 -1.13
N PRO A 96 -7.15 -7.43 -1.09
CA PRO A 96 -6.74 -6.65 -2.24
C PRO A 96 -5.31 -7.05 -2.63
N THR A 97 -5.11 -7.26 -3.92
CA THR A 97 -3.77 -7.52 -4.46
C THR A 97 -2.89 -6.29 -4.35
N SER A 98 -1.57 -6.47 -4.34
CA SER A 98 -0.60 -5.37 -4.39
C SER A 98 -0.88 -4.44 -5.57
N ARG A 99 -1.35 -5.00 -6.69
CA ARG A 99 -1.75 -4.21 -7.86
C ARG A 99 -2.97 -3.35 -7.58
N GLU A 100 -4.04 -3.91 -7.01
CA GLU A 100 -5.24 -3.14 -6.68
C GLU A 100 -4.93 -2.01 -5.70
N LEU A 101 -4.06 -2.24 -4.71
CA LEU A 101 -3.62 -1.21 -3.77
C LEU A 101 -2.96 -0.03 -4.50
N PHE A 102 -2.07 -0.32 -5.44
CA PHE A 102 -1.41 0.68 -6.27
C PHE A 102 -2.36 1.45 -7.17
N ASP A 103 -3.28 0.75 -7.85
CA ASP A 103 -4.25 1.37 -8.73
C ASP A 103 -5.16 2.32 -7.95
N ASN A 104 -5.65 1.87 -6.79
CA ASN A 104 -6.51 2.66 -5.92
C ASN A 104 -5.82 3.95 -5.42
N ILE A 105 -4.56 3.87 -4.98
CA ILE A 105 -3.86 5.06 -4.48
C ILE A 105 -3.54 6.04 -5.61
N ILE A 106 -3.18 5.54 -6.80
CA ILE A 106 -2.91 6.38 -7.97
C ILE A 106 -4.19 7.05 -8.46
N VAL A 107 -5.30 6.32 -8.59
CA VAL A 107 -6.59 6.92 -8.99
C VAL A 107 -7.07 7.96 -7.97
N LYS A 108 -6.89 7.70 -6.67
CA LYS A 108 -7.28 8.62 -5.59
C LYS A 108 -6.46 9.92 -5.60
N ASN A 109 -5.18 9.85 -5.97
CA ASN A 109 -4.25 10.99 -5.89
C ASN A 109 -3.86 11.56 -7.25
N LYS A 110 -4.26 10.94 -8.35
CA LYS A 110 -4.15 11.54 -9.67
C LYS A 110 -4.87 12.88 -9.60
N PRO A 111 -4.24 13.99 -10.01
CA PRO A 111 -4.96 15.23 -10.17
C PRO A 111 -6.11 14.91 -11.11
N LEU A 112 -7.33 14.91 -10.56
CA LEU A 112 -8.55 14.88 -11.35
C LEU A 112 -8.33 16.04 -12.32
N ASN A 113 -8.03 15.72 -13.57
CA ASN A 113 -8.07 16.70 -14.61
C ASN A 113 -9.53 17.14 -14.57
N LYS A 114 -9.79 18.26 -13.90
CA LYS A 114 -11.08 18.94 -13.88
C LYS A 114 -11.27 19.49 -15.28
N ASP A 115 -11.33 18.62 -16.27
CA ASP A 115 -12.14 18.88 -17.42
C ASP A 115 -13.57 18.81 -16.91
N SER A 116 -14.05 20.00 -16.61
CA SER A 116 -15.39 20.27 -16.17
C SER A 116 -16.32 20.09 -17.36
N SER A 117 -16.44 18.86 -17.86
CA SER A 117 -17.52 18.48 -18.74
C SER A 117 -18.71 18.11 -17.87
N ALA A 118 -19.30 19.15 -17.29
CA ALA A 118 -20.66 19.15 -16.80
C ALA A 118 -21.57 18.75 -17.97
N GLN A 119 -21.89 17.46 -18.08
CA GLN A 119 -22.98 17.00 -18.93
C GLN A 119 -24.02 16.29 -18.08
N SER A 120 -24.51 16.99 -17.05
CA SER A 120 -25.89 16.84 -16.62
C SER A 120 -26.75 17.70 -17.54
N LYS A 121 -27.09 17.17 -18.71
CA LYS A 121 -28.15 17.76 -19.54
C LYS A 121 -29.48 17.21 -19.01
N PRO A 122 -30.42 18.06 -18.56
CA PRO A 122 -31.69 17.59 -18.02
C PRO A 122 -32.53 16.95 -19.14
N ASN A 123 -33.21 15.86 -18.78
CA ASN A 123 -34.12 15.09 -19.62
C ASN A 123 -35.30 15.98 -20.10
N PRO A 124 -35.88 15.73 -21.30
CA PRO A 124 -37.00 16.51 -21.84
C PRO A 124 -38.30 16.32 -21.06
#